data_AF-A0A6P0RBR8-F1
#
_entry.id   AF-A0A6P0RBR8-F1
#
_cell.length_a   1.000
_cell.length_b   1.000
_cell.length_c   1.000
_cell.angle_alpha   90.00
_cell.angle_beta   90.00
_cell.angle_gamma   90.00
#
_symmetry.space_group_name_H-M   'P 1'
#
loop_
_entity.id
_entity.type
_entity.pdbx_description
1 polymer ?
#
loop_
_entity_poly.entity_id
_entity_poly.type
_entity_poly.pdbx_seq_one_letter_code
_entity_poly.pdbx_strand_id
1 'polypeptide(L)' 'GIDINNPKFAQKLCQLIPAQCPFARDIKFLGRTILQIPPLCKLNPFYYEIIGLRFRTLTF' A
#
# COMPACT_ATOMS: atom_id res chain seq x y z
N GLY A 1 -1.30 -13.27 16.19
CA GLY A 1 -1.35 -12.08 15.31
C GLY A 1 0.03 -11.46 15.30
N ILE A 2 0.41 -10.72 14.26
CA ILE A 2 1.64 -9.91 14.32
C ILE A 2 1.35 -8.76 15.29
N ASP A 3 1.84 -8.86 16.52
CA ASP A 3 1.71 -7.81 17.51
C ASP A 3 2.71 -6.70 17.19
N ILE A 4 2.19 -5.58 16.70
CA ILE A 4 2.99 -4.38 16.39
C ILE A 4 3.26 -3.66 17.72
N ASN A 5 4.11 -4.24 18.55
CA ASN A 5 4.35 -3.78 19.92
C ASN A 5 5.38 -2.62 20.00
N ASN A 6 5.79 -2.06 18.86
CA ASN A 6 6.80 -1.02 18.78
C ASN A 6 6.34 0.13 17.86
N PRO A 7 6.09 1.34 18.40
CA PRO A 7 5.59 2.47 17.62
C PRO A 7 6.56 2.88 16.50
N LYS A 8 7.88 2.74 16.70
CA LYS A 8 8.88 3.03 15.65
C LYS A 8 8.77 2.05 14.47
N PHE A 9 8.43 0.79 14.76
CA PHE A 9 8.21 -0.23 13.74
C PHE A 9 6.88 -0.02 13.01
N ALA A 10 5.83 0.36 13.75
CA ALA A 10 4.53 0.74 13.19
C ALA A 10 4.65 1.92 12.21
N GLN A 11 5.40 2.95 12.58
CA GLN A 11 5.62 4.13 11.75
C GLN A 11 6.40 3.79 10.47
N LYS A 12 7.44 2.95 10.57
CA LYS A 12 8.17 2.44 9.41
C LYS A 12 7.27 1.64 8.48
N LEU A 13 6.43 0.76 9.01
CA LEU A 13 5.47 -0.01 8.23
C LEU A 13 4.42 0.88 7.54
N CYS A 14 3.92 1.91 8.23
CA CYS A 14 2.95 2.86 7.68
C CYS A 14 3.56 3.74 6.56
N GLN A 15 4.87 4.02 6.63
CA GLN A 15 5.62 4.69 5.57
C GLN A 15 5.96 3.75 4.40
N LEU A 16 6.22 2.47 4.69
CA LEU A 16 6.62 1.46 3.70
C LEU A 16 5.42 0.94 2.90
N ILE A 17 4.24 0.83 3.54
CA ILE A 17 2.99 0.41 2.90
C ILE A 17 2.23 1.67 2.45
N PRO A 18 2.18 1.99 1.15
CA PRO A 18 1.52 3.19 0.67
C PRO A 18 0.00 3.15 0.89
N ALA A 19 -0.60 4.33 1.09
CA ALA A 19 -2.06 4.48 1.17
C ALA A 19 -2.75 4.21 -0.18
N GLN A 20 -2.04 4.52 -1.27
CA GLN A 20 -2.44 4.26 -2.64
C GLN A 20 -1.97 2.85 -3.01
N CYS A 21 -2.78 2.12 -3.79
CA CYS A 21 -2.34 0.84 -4.33
C CYS A 21 -1.12 1.05 -5.25
N PRO A 22 0.03 0.42 -4.96
CA PRO A 22 1.27 0.68 -5.70
C PRO A 22 1.22 0.21 -7.16
N PHE A 23 0.28 -0.69 -7.47
CA PHE A 23 0.07 -1.21 -8.81
C PHE A 23 -0.79 -0.28 -9.67
N ALA A 24 -1.68 0.50 -9.07
CA ALA A 24 -2.49 1.46 -9.80
C ALA A 24 -1.66 2.70 -10.11
N ARG A 25 -1.23 2.87 -11.36
CA ARG A 25 -0.46 4.04 -11.78
C ARG A 25 -0.74 4.41 -13.22
N ASP A 26 -0.77 5.70 -13.48
CA ASP A 26 -0.91 6.26 -14.81
C ASP A 26 0.49 6.51 -15.40
N ILE A 27 0.80 5.89 -16.53
CA ILE A 27 2.01 6.17 -17.30
C ILE A 27 1.69 7.30 -18.27
N LYS A 28 2.16 8.51 -17.93
CA LYS A 28 1.99 9.71 -18.75
C LYS A 28 3.28 10.02 -19.49
N PHE A 29 3.18 10.31 -20.78
CA PHE A 29 4.29 10.79 -21.61
C PHE A 29 3.83 12.02 -22.38
N LEU A 30 4.66 13.07 -22.40
CA LEU A 30 4.34 14.34 -23.05
C LEU A 30 2.98 14.94 -22.62
N GLY A 31 2.58 14.73 -21.36
CA GLY A 31 1.32 15.23 -20.81
C GLY A 31 0.07 14.43 -21.19
N ARG A 32 0.20 13.33 -21.94
CA ARG A 32 -0.91 12.41 -22.28
C ARG A 32 -0.72 11.06 -21.59
N THR A 33 -1.80 10.52 -21.01
CA THR A 33 -1.78 9.17 -20.41
C THR A 33 -1.71 8.14 -21.53
N ILE A 34 -0.60 7.40 -21.62
CA ILE A 34 -0.42 6.34 -22.62
C ILE A 34 -1.02 5.03 -22.11
N LEU A 35 -0.82 4.74 -20.83
CA LEU A 35 -1.24 3.48 -20.24
C LEU A 35 -1.69 3.70 -18.81
N GLN A 36 -2.85 3.14 -18.47
CA GLN A 36 -3.38 3.13 -17.12
C GLN A 36 -3.27 1.71 -16.56
N ILE A 37 -2.41 1.51 -15.56
CA ILE A 37 -2.32 0.22 -14.90
C ILE A 37 -3.49 0.14 -13.92
N PRO A 38 -4.42 -0.82 -14.08
CA PRO A 38 -5.57 -0.94 -13.21
C PRO A 38 -5.16 -1.29 -11.78
N PRO A 39 -6.04 -1.11 -10.79
CA PRO A 39 -5.81 -1.58 -9.43
C PRO A 39 -5.80 -3.12 -9.39
N LEU A 40 -4.63 -3.71 -9.70
CA LEU A 40 -4.36 -5.15 -9.60
C LEU A 40 -4.14 -5.61 -8.14
N CYS A 41 -4.52 -4.77 -7.19
CA CYS A 41 -4.29 -4.94 -5.77
C CYS A 41 -4.94 -6.23 -5.24
N LYS A 42 -6.07 -6.66 -5.83
CA LYS A 42 -6.76 -7.92 -5.50
C LYS A 42 -6.04 -9.19 -5.98
N LEU A 43 -5.10 -9.06 -6.91
CA LEU A 43 -4.37 -10.19 -7.50
C LEU A 43 -3.19 -10.63 -6.64
N ASN A 44 -2.70 -9.75 -5.75
CA ASN A 44 -1.70 -10.13 -4.76
C ASN A 44 -2.38 -10.83 -3.58
N PRO A 45 -2.13 -12.13 -3.34
CA PRO A 45 -2.79 -12.90 -2.29
C PRO A 45 -2.56 -12.34 -0.88
N PHE A 46 -1.53 -11.51 -0.68
CA PHE A 46 -1.20 -10.89 0.61
C PHE A 46 -1.74 -9.46 0.79
N TYR A 47 -2.50 -8.92 -0.18
CA TYR A 47 -2.95 -7.54 -0.16
C TYR A 47 -3.83 -7.19 1.06
N TYR A 48 -4.77 -8.07 1.41
CA TYR A 48 -5.67 -7.87 2.54
C TYR A 48 -4.92 -7.86 3.87
N GLU A 49 -3.90 -8.72 4.03
CA GLU A 49 -3.07 -8.76 5.22
C GLU A 49 -2.22 -7.48 5.37
N ILE A 50 -1.64 -6.99 4.27
CA ILE A 50 -0.83 -5.77 4.25
C ILE A 50 -1.68 -4.53 4.57
N ILE A 51 -2.90 -4.42 4.03
CA ILE A 51 -3.82 -3.34 4.38
C ILE A 51 -4.28 -3.44 5.83
N GLY A 52 -4.60 -4.66 6.29
CA GLY A 52 -4.95 -4.91 7.68
C GLY A 52 -3.81 -4.48 8.62
N LEU A 53 -2.56 -4.71 8.23
CA LEU A 53 -1.38 -4.25 8.95
C LEU A 53 -1.30 -2.72 8.97
N ARG A 54 -1.49 -2.03 7.84
CA ARG A 54 -1.51 -0.56 7.77
C ARG A 54 -2.58 0.02 8.70
N PHE A 55 -3.80 -0.52 8.69
CA PHE A 55 -4.87 -0.05 9.57
C PHE A 55 -4.49 -0.20 11.05
N ARG A 56 -3.89 -1.33 11.42
CA ARG A 56 -3.37 -1.56 12.78
C ARG A 56 -2.25 -0.56 13.13
N THR A 57 -1.36 -0.23 12.20
CA THR A 57 -0.30 0.77 12.44
C THR A 57 -0.81 2.20 12.60
N LEU A 58 -1.99 2.54 12.08
CA LEU A 58 -2.60 3.86 12.26
C LEU A 58 -3.22 4.07 13.65
N THR A 59 -3.40 2.98 14.41
CA THR A 59 -4.05 3.02 15.73
C THR A 59 -3.04 3.18 16.89
N PHE A 60 -1.75 3.35 16.58
CA PHE A 60 -0.65 3.59 17.51
C PHE A 60 0.01 4.93 17.22
#